data_AF-A0A972HJS7-F1
#
_entry.id   AF-A0A972HJS7-F1
#
_cell.length_a   1.000
_cell.length_b   1.000
_cell.length_c   1.000
_cell.angle_alpha   90.00
_cell.angle_beta   90.00
_cell.angle_gamma   90.00
#
_symmetry.space_group_name_H-M   'P 1'
#
loop_
_entity.id
_entity.type
_entity.pdbx_description
1 polymer ?
#
loop_
_entity_poly.entity_id
_entity_poly.type
_entity_poly.pdbx_seq_one_letter_code
_entity_poly.pdbx_strand_id
1 'polypeptide(L)'
;MPGHVRKHVVDYTMGRLPSHKKRRVIEHLRDCPECRQYFEAVARLFSPPEDTERYPLEPDPFLLTRIRERKIAAEKTPLTEPSSAAGLRWINWGILVGLALLVGVSITRFTDRTDWESYFIVTQMQEALNYGDDMLTQQVVEPFVDSKIEMQP
;
A
#
# COMPACT_ATOMS: atom_id res chain seq x y z
N MET A 1 -23.92 -1.94 -15.56
CA MET A 1 -24.45 -3.23 -15.05
C MET A 1 -23.90 -3.44 -13.64
N PRO A 2 -24.74 -3.38 -12.60
CA PRO A 2 -24.28 -3.36 -11.21
C PRO A 2 -23.68 -4.71 -10.83
N GLY A 3 -22.55 -4.66 -10.12
CA GLY A 3 -21.64 -5.79 -9.93
C GLY A 3 -22.28 -7.02 -9.28
N HIS A 4 -21.97 -8.19 -9.84
CA HIS A 4 -22.37 -9.48 -9.30
C HIS A 4 -21.90 -9.66 -7.85
N VAL A 5 -22.77 -10.25 -7.01
CA VAL A 5 -22.49 -10.55 -5.60
C VAL A 5 -21.70 -11.85 -5.40
N ARG A 6 -21.15 -12.46 -6.46
CA ARG A 6 -20.41 -13.73 -6.43
C ARG A 6 -19.27 -13.73 -5.40
N LYS A 7 -18.59 -12.59 -5.22
CA LYS A 7 -17.51 -12.42 -4.23
C LYS A 7 -17.94 -12.64 -2.78
N HIS A 8 -19.24 -12.60 -2.49
CA HIS A 8 -19.79 -12.78 -1.14
C HIS A 8 -20.35 -14.18 -0.90
N VAL A 9 -20.24 -15.10 -1.87
CA VAL A 9 -20.87 -16.43 -1.78
C VAL A 9 -20.38 -17.22 -0.58
N VAL A 10 -19.06 -17.28 -0.36
CA VAL A 10 -18.45 -18.07 0.73
C VAL A 10 -18.78 -17.49 2.09
N ASP A 11 -18.63 -16.18 2.26
CA ASP A 11 -18.96 -15.51 3.52
C ASP A 11 -20.45 -15.59 3.84
N TYR A 12 -21.31 -15.59 2.82
CA TYR A 12 -22.75 -15.72 2.95
C TYR A 12 -23.14 -17.15 3.36
N THR A 13 -22.60 -18.19 2.71
CA THR A 13 -22.89 -19.59 3.05
C THR A 13 -22.35 -19.99 4.41
N MET A 14 -21.20 -19.43 4.82
CA MET A 14 -20.58 -19.66 6.13
C MET A 14 -21.17 -18.78 7.25
N GLY A 15 -22.14 -17.91 6.97
CA GLY A 15 -22.76 -17.02 7.96
C GLY A 15 -21.82 -15.92 8.52
N ARG A 16 -20.68 -15.66 7.87
CA ARG A 16 -19.69 -14.65 8.28
C ARG A 16 -19.98 -13.26 7.73
N LEU A 17 -20.97 -13.14 6.83
CA LEU A 17 -21.27 -11.89 6.16
C LEU A 17 -22.02 -10.92 7.10
N PRO A 18 -21.56 -9.66 7.26
CA PRO A 18 -22.23 -8.64 8.07
C PRO A 18 -23.68 -8.40 7.63
N SER A 19 -24.58 -8.11 8.58
CA SER A 19 -26.02 -7.93 8.35
C SER A 19 -26.36 -6.94 7.23
N HIS A 20 -25.66 -5.81 7.15
CA HIS A 20 -25.85 -4.78 6.12
C HIS A 20 -25.45 -5.25 4.71
N LYS A 21 -24.47 -6.15 4.58
CA LYS A 21 -24.09 -6.79 3.30
C LYS A 21 -25.03 -7.94 2.97
N LYS A 22 -25.46 -8.70 3.98
CA LYS A 22 -26.42 -9.80 3.83
C LYS A 22 -27.72 -9.35 3.18
N ARG A 23 -28.28 -8.21 3.62
CA ARG A 23 -29.51 -7.64 3.02
C ARG A 23 -29.35 -7.36 1.52
N ARG A 24 -28.23 -6.73 1.12
CA ARG A 24 -27.94 -6.44 -0.29
C ARG A 24 -27.76 -7.70 -1.13
N VAL A 25 -27.13 -8.74 -0.58
CA VAL A 25 -27.02 -10.04 -1.28
C VAL A 25 -28.39 -10.66 -1.46
N ILE A 26 -29.23 -10.71 -0.42
CA ILE A 26 -30.59 -11.27 -0.51
C ILE A 26 -31.45 -10.54 -1.55
N GLU A 27 -31.38 -9.21 -1.56
CA GLU A 27 -32.07 -8.37 -2.53
C GLU A 27 -31.59 -8.67 -3.95
N HIS A 28 -30.27 -8.70 -4.19
CA HIS A 28 -29.73 -9.04 -5.51
C HIS A 28 -30.07 -10.47 -5.96
N LEU A 29 -30.11 -11.45 -5.04
CA LEU A 29 -30.51 -12.83 -5.36
C LEU A 29 -31.99 -12.94 -5.74
N ARG A 30 -32.82 -11.96 -5.36
CA ARG A 30 -34.22 -11.87 -5.81
C ARG A 30 -34.30 -11.52 -7.30
N ASP A 31 -33.44 -10.62 -7.75
CA ASP A 31 -33.53 -10.02 -9.09
C ASP A 31 -32.58 -10.69 -10.12
N CYS A 32 -31.54 -11.40 -9.67
CA CYS A 32 -30.55 -12.04 -10.54
C CYS A 32 -30.63 -13.59 -10.45
N PRO A 33 -31.27 -14.27 -11.41
CA PRO A 33 -31.41 -15.73 -11.40
C PRO A 33 -30.06 -16.45 -11.53
N GLU A 34 -29.10 -15.90 -12.27
CA GLU A 34 -27.76 -16.46 -12.41
C GLU A 34 -27.02 -16.51 -11.06
N CYS A 35 -27.06 -15.42 -10.29
CA CYS A 35 -26.48 -15.38 -8.95
C CYS A 35 -27.19 -16.35 -8.01
N ARG A 36 -28.51 -16.51 -8.15
CA ARG A 36 -29.27 -17.48 -7.35
C ARG A 36 -28.82 -18.91 -7.60
N GLN A 37 -28.75 -19.32 -8.87
CA GLN A 37 -28.28 -20.66 -9.25
C GLN A 37 -26.85 -20.91 -8.78
N TYR A 38 -25.96 -19.92 -8.92
CA TYR A 38 -24.59 -20.01 -8.44
C TYR A 38 -24.53 -20.21 -6.92
N PHE A 39 -25.29 -19.44 -6.14
CA PHE A 39 -25.34 -19.58 -4.68
C PHE A 39 -25.90 -20.93 -4.25
N GLU A 40 -26.92 -21.44 -4.95
CA GLU A 40 -27.49 -22.75 -4.67
C GLU A 40 -26.51 -23.88 -4.96
N ALA A 41 -25.80 -23.82 -6.09
CA ALA A 41 -24.75 -24.80 -6.43
C ALA A 41 -23.64 -24.82 -5.37
N VAL A 42 -23.19 -23.65 -4.92
CA VAL A 42 -22.17 -23.56 -3.87
C VAL A 42 -22.71 -24.04 -2.53
N ALA A 43 -23.96 -23.74 -2.18
CA ALA A 43 -24.58 -24.22 -0.94
C ALA A 43 -24.67 -25.76 -0.88
N ARG A 44 -24.93 -26.42 -2.02
CA ARG A 44 -24.93 -27.89 -2.12
C ARG A 44 -23.55 -28.50 -1.83
N LEU A 45 -22.45 -27.83 -2.21
CA LEU A 45 -21.09 -28.30 -1.89
C LEU A 45 -20.78 -28.27 -0.39
N PHE A 46 -21.40 -27.36 0.35
CA PHE A 46 -21.22 -27.24 1.80
C PHE A 46 -22.31 -27.96 2.61
N SER A 47 -23.33 -28.49 1.95
CA SER A 47 -24.35 -29.28 2.61
C SER A 47 -23.77 -30.66 2.91
N PRO A 48 -23.83 -31.15 4.16
CA PRO A 48 -23.39 -32.49 4.46
C PRO A 48 -24.23 -33.48 3.64
N PRO A 49 -23.63 -34.54 3.06
CA PRO A 49 -24.40 -35.55 2.35
C PRO A 49 -25.43 -36.17 3.30
N GLU A 50 -26.70 -36.17 2.89
CA GLU A 50 -27.84 -36.66 3.69
C GLU A 50 -27.64 -38.12 4.16
N ASP A 51 -26.82 -38.89 3.44
CA ASP A 51 -26.48 -40.30 3.68
C ASP A 51 -25.13 -40.51 4.37
N THR A 52 -24.57 -39.50 5.05
CA THR A 52 -23.59 -39.82 6.10
C THR A 52 -24.36 -40.35 7.31
N GLU A 53 -24.76 -41.61 7.22
CA GLU A 53 -24.86 -42.49 8.39
C GLU A 53 -23.65 -42.15 9.24
N ARG A 54 -23.93 -41.51 10.39
CA ARG A 54 -22.92 -41.08 11.32
C ARG A 54 -22.18 -42.33 11.71
N TYR A 55 -21.03 -42.60 11.07
CA TYR A 55 -20.02 -43.43 11.68
C TYR A 55 -19.79 -42.77 13.03
N PRO A 56 -20.21 -43.38 14.16
CA PRO A 56 -19.85 -42.83 15.44
C PRO A 56 -18.33 -42.83 15.43
N LEU A 57 -17.73 -41.64 15.37
CA LEU A 57 -16.30 -41.53 15.63
C LEU A 57 -16.14 -42.06 17.04
N GLU A 58 -15.59 -43.27 17.17
CA GLU A 58 -15.28 -43.87 18.45
C GLU A 58 -14.43 -42.83 19.20
N PRO A 59 -14.92 -42.27 20.31
CA PRO A 59 -14.20 -41.21 20.98
C PRO A 59 -12.87 -41.80 21.45
N ASP A 60 -11.76 -41.28 20.93
CA ASP A 60 -10.42 -41.75 21.26
C ASP A 60 -10.29 -41.81 22.80
N PRO A 61 -10.10 -43.00 23.39
CA PRO A 61 -10.11 -43.20 24.84
C PRO A 61 -9.00 -42.41 25.55
N PHE A 62 -8.02 -41.90 24.80
CA PHE A 62 -6.91 -41.12 25.32
C PHE A 62 -7.02 -39.61 25.07
N LEU A 63 -8.15 -39.09 24.57
CA LEU A 63 -8.33 -37.64 24.44
C LEU A 63 -8.30 -36.94 25.80
N LEU A 64 -8.97 -37.52 26.80
CA LEU A 64 -9.00 -36.95 28.14
C LEU A 64 -7.64 -37.04 28.84
N THR A 65 -6.87 -38.11 28.60
CA THR A 65 -5.51 -38.24 29.15
C THR A 65 -4.57 -37.22 28.51
N ARG A 66 -4.61 -37.02 27.18
CA ARG A 66 -3.80 -35.99 26.50
C ARG A 66 -4.17 -34.57 26.94
N ILE A 67 -5.46 -34.27 27.13
CA ILE A 67 -5.90 -32.96 27.65
C ILE A 67 -5.43 -32.78 29.09
N ARG A 68 -5.53 -33.81 29.93
CA ARG A 68 -5.07 -33.78 31.32
C ARG A 68 -3.55 -33.61 31.40
N GLU A 69 -2.79 -34.33 30.60
CA GLU A 69 -1.33 -34.20 30.50
C GLU A 69 -0.91 -32.81 30.05
N ARG A 70 -1.58 -32.23 29.04
CA ARG A 70 -1.32 -30.84 28.62
C ARG A 70 -1.64 -29.83 29.71
N LYS A 71 -2.72 -30.03 30.47
CA LYS A 71 -3.05 -29.14 31.60
C LYS A 71 -2.04 -29.24 32.73
N ILE A 72 -1.64 -30.46 33.10
CA ILE A 72 -0.62 -30.70 34.14
C ILE A 72 0.75 -30.17 33.69
N ALA A 73 1.11 -30.33 32.41
CA ALA A 73 2.34 -29.78 31.86
C ALA A 73 2.31 -28.24 31.83
N ALA A 74 1.17 -27.63 31.49
CA ALA A 74 0.98 -26.17 31.53
C ALA A 74 0.99 -25.60 32.95
N GLU A 75 0.54 -26.38 33.95
CA GLU A 75 0.56 -26.01 35.36
C GLU A 75 1.95 -26.21 35.99
N LYS A 76 2.72 -27.19 35.49
CA LYS A 76 4.10 -27.47 35.95
C LYS A 76 5.17 -26.65 35.23
N THR A 77 4.88 -26.05 34.08
CA THR A 77 5.70 -24.95 33.59
C THR A 77 5.48 -23.79 34.54
N PRO A 78 6.49 -23.35 35.34
CA PRO A 78 6.40 -22.02 35.88
C PRO A 78 6.13 -21.13 34.67
N LEU A 79 5.06 -20.35 34.72
CA LEU A 79 4.92 -19.19 33.86
C LEU A 79 6.21 -18.41 34.10
N THR A 80 7.20 -18.64 33.24
CA THR A 80 8.26 -17.68 33.02
C THR A 80 7.46 -16.54 32.45
N GLU A 81 6.98 -15.68 33.35
CA GLU A 81 6.38 -14.41 32.96
C GLU A 81 7.35 -13.87 31.92
N PRO A 82 6.91 -13.65 30.68
CA PRO A 82 7.76 -13.00 29.70
C PRO A 82 8.08 -11.67 30.37
N SER A 83 9.32 -11.55 30.89
CA SER A 83 9.70 -10.40 31.67
C SER A 83 9.38 -9.21 30.79
N SER A 84 8.43 -8.40 31.23
CA SER A 84 7.88 -7.29 30.46
C SER A 84 8.97 -6.31 30.02
N ALA A 85 10.14 -6.39 30.66
CA ALA A 85 11.40 -5.76 30.28
C ALA A 85 11.90 -6.14 28.87
N ALA A 86 11.71 -7.38 28.39
CA ALA A 86 12.15 -7.78 27.06
C ALA A 86 11.27 -7.18 25.96
N GLY A 87 9.95 -7.22 26.11
CA GLY A 87 9.00 -6.63 25.15
C GLY A 87 9.12 -5.11 25.03
N LEU A 88 9.39 -4.42 26.14
CA LEU A 88 9.56 -2.96 26.16
C LEU A 88 10.83 -2.52 25.41
N ARG A 89 11.90 -3.33 25.44
CA ARG A 89 13.14 -3.02 24.70
C ARG A 89 12.91 -3.03 23.19
N TRP A 90 12.15 -3.99 22.66
CA TRP A 90 11.86 -4.05 21.22
C TRP A 90 11.00 -2.88 20.73
N ILE A 91 10.05 -2.41 21.56
CA ILE A 91 9.23 -1.24 21.23
C ILE A 91 10.07 0.02 21.14
N ASN A 92 11.02 0.21 22.06
CA ASN A 92 11.94 1.36 22.03
C ASN A 92 12.81 1.38 20.76
N TRP A 93 13.29 0.22 20.29
CA TRP A 93 14.02 0.14 19.03
C TRP A 93 13.16 0.46 17.81
N GLY A 94 11.89 0.01 17.78
CA GLY A 94 10.95 0.34 16.71
C GLY A 94 10.70 1.84 16.59
N ILE A 95 10.55 2.54 17.72
CA ILE A 95 10.35 4.00 17.75
C ILE A 95 11.60 4.73 17.23
N LEU A 96 12.79 4.33 17.67
CA LEU A 96 14.05 4.95 17.22
C LEU A 96 14.29 4.76 15.72
N VAL A 97 14.06 3.56 15.19
CA VAL A 97 14.18 3.28 13.75
C VAL A 97 13.14 4.07 12.95
N GLY A 98 11.90 4.12 13.43
CA GLY A 98 10.83 4.91 12.81
C GLY A 98 11.19 6.39 12.74
N LEU A 99 11.70 6.98 13.83
CA LEU A 99 12.14 8.37 13.87
C LEU A 99 13.34 8.63 12.94
N ALA A 100 14.34 7.74 12.93
CA ALA A 100 15.49 7.87 12.04
C ALA A 100 15.09 7.87 10.56
N LEU A 101 14.16 6.98 10.17
CA LEU A 101 13.62 6.96 8.81
C LEU A 101 12.85 8.23 8.48
N LEU A 102 12.03 8.73 9.41
CA LEU A 102 11.23 9.94 9.21
C LEU A 102 12.13 11.19 9.05
N VAL A 103 13.18 11.29 9.87
CA VAL A 103 14.20 12.34 9.74
C VAL A 103 14.96 12.22 8.41
N GLY A 104 15.39 11.02 8.01
CA GLY A 104 16.08 10.80 6.74
C GLY A 104 15.22 11.19 5.52
N VAL A 105 13.93 10.84 5.51
CA VAL A 105 12.99 11.23 4.46
C VAL A 105 12.75 12.75 4.46
N SER A 106 12.75 13.38 5.63
CA SER A 106 12.55 14.83 5.74
C SER A 106 13.77 15.60 5.25
N ILE A 107 14.98 15.15 5.56
CA ILE A 107 16.23 15.76 5.09
C ILE A 107 16.35 15.61 3.57
N THR A 108 16.10 14.42 3.02
CA THR A 108 16.16 14.19 1.56
C THR A 108 15.16 15.05 0.79
N ARG A 109 13.93 15.19 1.30
CA ARG A 109 12.94 16.13 0.75
C ARG A 109 13.37 17.59 0.84
N PHE A 110 14.11 17.96 1.88
CA PHE A 110 14.59 19.32 2.08
C PHE A 110 15.77 19.64 1.15
N THR A 111 16.70 18.70 0.95
CA THR A 111 17.83 18.84 0.03
C THR A 111 17.37 18.92 -1.42
N ASP A 112 16.38 18.11 -1.82
CA ASP A 112 15.77 18.23 -3.14
C ASP A 112 15.21 19.63 -3.37
N ARG A 113 14.65 20.27 -2.34
CA ARG A 113 14.08 21.63 -2.44
C ARG A 113 15.15 22.71 -2.59
N THR A 114 16.31 22.56 -1.95
CA THR A 114 17.40 23.54 -2.02
C THR A 114 18.22 23.46 -3.31
N ASP A 115 18.28 22.29 -3.95
CA ASP A 115 18.97 22.15 -5.22
C ASP A 115 18.25 22.93 -6.34
N TRP A 116 16.91 22.92 -6.38
CA TRP A 116 16.15 23.68 -7.39
C TRP A 116 16.39 25.20 -7.32
N GLU A 117 16.52 25.79 -6.14
CA GLU A 117 16.81 27.23 -6.01
C GLU A 117 18.25 27.57 -6.45
N SER A 118 19.20 26.66 -6.19
CA SER A 118 20.60 26.85 -6.58
C SER A 118 20.80 26.80 -8.09
N TYR A 119 20.11 25.88 -8.79
CA TYR A 119 20.13 25.83 -10.26
C TYR A 119 19.49 27.06 -10.90
N PHE A 120 18.42 27.59 -10.31
CA PHE A 120 17.70 28.75 -10.84
C PHE A 120 18.54 30.03 -10.80
N ILE A 121 19.29 30.28 -9.71
CA ILE A 121 20.14 31.48 -9.59
C ILE A 121 21.31 31.44 -10.58
N VAL A 122 21.94 30.27 -10.77
CA VAL A 122 23.08 30.12 -11.70
C VAL A 122 22.64 30.31 -13.15
N THR A 123 21.47 29.77 -13.54
CA THR A 123 20.96 29.96 -14.91
C THR A 123 20.60 31.41 -15.21
N GLN A 124 19.93 32.11 -14.28
CA GLN A 124 19.61 33.53 -14.43
C GLN A 124 20.87 34.41 -14.55
N MET A 125 21.92 34.12 -13.76
CA MET A 125 23.19 34.87 -13.88
C MET A 125 23.90 34.61 -15.21
N GLN A 126 23.88 33.38 -15.72
CA GLN A 126 24.56 33.05 -16.97
C GLN A 126 23.82 33.61 -18.19
N GLU A 127 22.49 33.65 -18.14
CA GLU A 127 21.67 34.29 -19.16
C GLU A 127 21.87 35.82 -19.17
N ALA A 128 21.96 36.46 -18.00
CA ALA A 128 22.29 37.88 -17.90
C ALA A 128 23.71 38.22 -18.40
N LEU A 129 24.69 37.34 -18.18
CA LEU A 129 26.05 37.52 -18.69
C LEU A 129 26.11 37.36 -20.22
N ASN A 130 25.43 36.35 -20.77
CA ASN A 130 25.37 36.15 -22.22
C ASN A 130 24.64 37.29 -22.94
N TYR A 131 23.59 37.85 -22.34
CA TYR A 131 22.87 39.01 -22.89
C TYR A 131 23.72 40.30 -22.87
N GLY A 132 24.68 40.40 -21.95
CA GLY A 132 25.63 41.51 -21.88
C GLY A 132 26.71 41.48 -22.97
N ASP A 133 27.13 40.30 -23.40
CA ASP A 133 28.18 40.11 -24.41
C ASP A 133 27.66 40.41 -25.84
N ASP A 134 26.38 40.09 -26.11
CA ASP A 134 25.71 40.44 -27.38
C ASP A 134 25.48 41.95 -27.53
N MET A 135 25.30 42.70 -26.43
CA MET A 135 25.16 44.16 -26.46
C MET A 135 26.49 44.88 -26.69
N LEU A 136 27.62 44.31 -26.21
CA LEU A 136 28.95 44.89 -26.40
C LEU A 136 29.51 44.64 -27.80
N THR A 137 29.14 43.54 -28.44
CA THR A 137 29.57 43.22 -29.81
C THR A 137 28.83 44.04 -30.87
N GLN A 138 27.60 44.50 -30.60
CA GLN A 138 26.84 45.31 -31.56
C GLN A 138 27.32 46.78 -31.67
N GLN A 139 28.09 47.28 -30.70
CA GLN A 139 28.56 48.68 -30.70
C GLN A 139 29.96 48.89 -31.30
N VAL A 140 30.70 47.82 -31.63
CA VAL A 140 32.11 47.91 -32.07
C VAL A 140 32.32 47.63 -33.58
N VAL A 141 31.25 47.35 -34.33
CA VAL A 141 31.35 47.05 -35.77
C VAL A 141 30.55 48.06 -36.61
N GLU A 142 30.97 49.33 -36.61
CA GLU A 142 30.78 50.18 -37.80
C GLU A 142 32.09 50.19 -38.60
N PRO A 143 32.15 49.50 -39.76
CA PRO A 143 33.32 49.57 -40.62
C PRO A 143 33.35 50.93 -41.33
N PHE A 144 34.41 51.67 -41.04
CA PHE A 144 34.89 52.85 -41.73
C PHE A 144 35.35 52.48 -43.15
N VAL A 145 34.42 52.38 -44.11
CA VAL A 145 34.65 52.07 -45.55
C VAL A 145 33.45 52.66 -46.30
N ASP A 146 33.47 53.51 -47.33
CA ASP A 146 34.45 53.98 -48.31
C ASP A 146 33.97 55.38 -48.79
N SER A 147 34.81 56.41 -48.73
CA SER A 147 34.59 57.67 -49.45
C SER A 147 35.52 57.72 -50.66
N LYS A 148 35.16 56.98 -51.72
CA LYS A 148 35.90 56.99 -52.98
C LYS A 148 35.01 57.42 -54.13
N ILE A 149 35.14 58.71 -54.46
CA ILE A 149 35.28 59.28 -55.81
C ILE A 149 34.32 58.73 -56.87
N GLU A 150 33.36 59.56 -57.30
CA GLU A 150 32.99 59.59 -58.71
C GLU A 150 32.73 61.04 -59.17
N MET A 151 33.65 61.49 -60.02
CA MET A 151 33.62 62.72 -60.79
C MET A 151 32.80 62.49 -62.07
N GLN A 152 31.85 63.40 -62.33
CA GLN A 152 31.53 63.97 -63.65
C GLN A 152 30.89 63.03 -64.70
N PRO A 153 30.28 63.55 -65.80
CA PRO A 153 30.49 64.84 -66.50
C PRO A 153 29.60 66.02 -66.08
#